data_AF-D2V6P4-F1
#
_entry.id   AF-D2V6P4-F1
#
_cell.length_a   1.000
_cell.length_b   1.000
_cell.length_c   1.000
_cell.angle_alpha   90.00
_cell.angle_beta   90.00
_cell.angle_gamma   90.00
#
_symmetry.space_group_name_H-M   'P 1'
#
loop_
_entity.id
_entity.type
_entity.pdbx_description
1 polymer ?
#
loop_
_entity_poly.entity_id
_entity_poly.type
_entity_poly.pdbx_seq_one_letter_code
_entity_poly.pdbx_strand_id
1 'polypeptide(L)'
;FLLGIHPVFQTLIFTLINSATTALGASLIFCSNEYQNVSFTNDVLIPLSISFGAGVMLGASFFSLLLPAINHFGEDDTKFEMLLVVGLSFLVGVVAIMIFDGLVHKIQQFIEKKLKKSRGIQVNDSVEENVEMNQIESSDNVNQQDEIDLEHHKIENRHKSWVIFTAMTLHNIPEGIIVGVAFAAAANSASSGATLFSAIALSFSIAIQNITEGISVTFPIFGSETNGSLSRRIWKAFALGAASGLTEPLGGLFGCLLVFISSTILPYALSCASGVMLVVVIEELVPLTMSKTSKSQILAKISILFFFIGFVAMMALDIGL
;
A
#
# COMPACT_ATOMS: atom_id res chain seq x y z
N PHE A 1 -28.11 8.48 11.36
CA PHE A 1 -27.80 7.07 11.71
C PHE A 1 -26.41 6.93 12.35
N LEU A 2 -25.33 7.32 11.66
CA LEU A 2 -23.95 7.13 12.16
C LEU A 2 -23.62 7.85 13.49
N LEU A 3 -24.20 9.03 13.75
CA LEU A 3 -24.00 9.79 15.00
C LEU A 3 -24.37 9.03 16.30
N GLY A 4 -25.20 7.98 16.22
CA GLY A 4 -25.58 7.18 17.38
C GLY A 4 -24.73 5.92 17.60
N ILE A 5 -23.75 5.66 16.72
CA ILE A 5 -22.91 4.46 16.76
C ILE A 5 -21.63 4.77 17.52
N HIS A 6 -21.19 3.86 18.40
CA HIS A 6 -19.92 4.02 19.12
C HIS A 6 -18.73 4.12 18.14
N PRO A 7 -17.72 4.98 18.39
CA PRO A 7 -16.63 5.23 17.43
C PRO A 7 -15.82 3.98 17.07
N VAL A 8 -15.70 3.02 18.00
CA VAL A 8 -15.11 1.69 17.73
C VAL A 8 -15.89 0.95 16.63
N PHE A 9 -17.22 0.97 16.68
CA PHE A 9 -18.04 0.32 15.65
C PHE A 9 -18.02 1.09 14.33
N GLN A 10 -17.98 2.42 14.37
CA GLN A 10 -17.77 3.22 13.15
C GLN A 10 -16.45 2.84 12.49
N THR A 11 -15.36 2.82 13.27
CA THR A 11 -14.02 2.39 12.82
C THR A 11 -14.06 0.99 12.22
N LEU A 12 -14.68 0.03 12.90
CA LEU A 12 -14.80 -1.35 12.42
C LEU A 12 -15.57 -1.43 11.09
N ILE A 13 -16.70 -0.73 10.98
CA ILE A 13 -17.52 -0.73 9.76
C ILE A 13 -16.70 -0.19 8.58
N PHE A 14 -16.05 0.96 8.74
CA PHE A 14 -15.31 1.58 7.65
C PHE A 14 -14.01 0.85 7.30
N THR A 15 -13.27 0.33 8.28
CA THR A 15 -12.10 -0.52 7.98
C THR A 15 -12.48 -1.84 7.32
N LEU A 16 -13.64 -2.43 7.64
CA LEU A 16 -14.16 -3.58 6.91
C LEU A 16 -14.58 -3.23 5.48
N ILE A 17 -15.16 -2.04 5.27
CA ILE A 17 -15.44 -1.54 3.91
C ILE A 17 -14.14 -1.39 3.13
N ASN A 18 -13.11 -0.81 3.75
CA ASN A 18 -11.81 -0.61 3.11
C ASN A 18 -11.12 -1.95 2.78
N SER A 19 -11.12 -2.92 3.70
CA SER A 19 -10.66 -4.28 3.39
C SER A 19 -11.47 -4.94 2.26
N ALA A 20 -12.78 -4.72 2.24
CA ALA A 20 -13.65 -5.25 1.19
C ALA A 20 -13.36 -4.60 -0.18
N THR A 21 -12.96 -3.33 -0.22
CA THR A 21 -12.51 -2.70 -1.46
C THR A 21 -11.16 -3.23 -1.95
N THR A 22 -10.25 -3.63 -1.06
CA THR A 22 -9.03 -4.38 -1.43
C THR A 22 -9.40 -5.71 -2.08
N ALA A 23 -10.33 -6.45 -1.48
CA ALA A 23 -10.86 -7.69 -2.06
C ALA A 23 -11.58 -7.44 -3.40
N LEU A 24 -12.31 -6.33 -3.54
CA LEU A 24 -12.96 -5.94 -4.79
C LEU A 24 -11.94 -5.68 -5.90
N GLY A 25 -10.85 -4.95 -5.60
CA GLY A 25 -9.72 -4.79 -6.52
C GLY A 25 -9.09 -6.12 -6.91
N ALA A 26 -8.86 -6.99 -5.93
CA ALA A 26 -8.33 -8.34 -6.17
C ALA A 26 -9.25 -9.18 -7.07
N SER A 27 -10.58 -8.99 -6.98
CA SER A 27 -11.55 -9.79 -7.75
C SER A 27 -11.47 -9.58 -9.27
N LEU A 28 -10.84 -8.51 -9.75
CA LEU A 28 -10.63 -8.27 -11.20
C LEU A 28 -9.84 -9.39 -11.89
N ILE A 29 -9.11 -10.20 -11.12
CA ILE A 29 -8.44 -11.39 -11.65
C ILE A 29 -9.41 -12.41 -12.24
N PHE A 30 -10.66 -12.48 -11.76
CA PHE A 30 -11.69 -13.38 -12.32
C PHE A 30 -12.17 -12.93 -13.70
N CYS A 31 -12.04 -11.64 -14.05
CA CYS A 31 -12.41 -11.09 -15.35
C CYS A 31 -11.25 -11.14 -16.37
N SER A 32 -10.08 -11.59 -15.95
CA SER A 32 -8.88 -11.56 -16.78
C SER A 32 -8.74 -12.86 -17.59
N ASN A 33 -9.15 -12.82 -18.87
CA ASN A 33 -8.91 -13.92 -19.79
C ASN A 33 -7.41 -14.04 -20.18
N GLU A 34 -7.03 -15.28 -20.50
CA GLU A 34 -5.67 -15.82 -20.63
C GLU A 34 -4.70 -14.92 -21.41
N TYR A 35 -3.60 -14.55 -20.75
CA TYR A 35 -2.39 -13.83 -21.23
C TYR A 35 -2.56 -12.39 -21.76
N GLN A 36 -3.52 -12.12 -22.65
CA GLN A 36 -3.64 -10.81 -23.30
C GLN A 36 -4.12 -9.71 -22.34
N ASN A 37 -5.05 -10.03 -21.42
CA ASN A 37 -5.45 -9.10 -20.36
C ASN A 37 -4.36 -8.93 -19.29
N VAL A 38 -3.47 -9.91 -19.12
CA VAL A 38 -2.40 -9.83 -18.09
C VAL A 38 -1.34 -8.79 -18.49
N SER A 39 -0.97 -8.70 -19.77
CA SER A 39 -0.05 -7.63 -20.25
C SER A 39 -0.71 -6.26 -20.12
N PHE A 40 -1.95 -6.09 -20.60
CA PHE A 40 -2.64 -4.81 -20.46
C PHE A 40 -2.78 -4.40 -18.99
N THR A 41 -3.15 -5.33 -18.10
CA THR A 41 -3.28 -5.03 -16.67
C THR A 41 -1.93 -4.62 -16.06
N ASN A 42 -0.87 -5.37 -16.33
CA ASN A 42 0.45 -5.06 -15.75
C ASN A 42 1.08 -3.80 -16.31
N ASP A 43 0.90 -3.53 -17.60
CA ASP A 43 1.58 -2.46 -18.32
C ASP A 43 0.77 -1.17 -18.35
N VAL A 44 -0.55 -1.21 -18.14
CA VAL A 44 -1.43 -0.03 -18.24
C VAL A 44 -2.28 0.14 -16.99
N LEU A 45 -3.09 -0.86 -16.61
CA LEU A 45 -4.03 -0.70 -15.51
C LEU A 45 -3.32 -0.44 -14.18
N ILE A 46 -2.37 -1.28 -13.80
CA ILE A 46 -1.61 -1.16 -12.54
C ILE A 46 -0.92 0.21 -12.41
N PRO A 47 -0.12 0.69 -13.38
CA PRO A 47 0.52 2.01 -13.28
C PRO A 47 -0.47 3.17 -13.13
N LEU A 48 -1.58 3.14 -13.88
CA LEU A 48 -2.60 4.18 -13.80
C LEU A 48 -3.34 4.15 -12.46
N SER A 49 -3.68 2.95 -11.99
CA SER A 49 -4.33 2.73 -10.71
C SER A 49 -3.45 3.17 -9.54
N ILE A 50 -2.17 2.76 -9.50
CA ILE A 50 -1.21 3.19 -8.46
C ILE A 50 -1.04 4.71 -8.48
N SER A 51 -0.92 5.32 -9.67
CA SER A 51 -0.75 6.78 -9.76
C SER A 51 -1.96 7.51 -9.21
N PHE A 52 -3.16 7.05 -9.54
CA PHE A 52 -4.39 7.60 -8.99
C PHE A 52 -4.46 7.43 -7.46
N GLY A 53 -4.14 6.25 -6.93
CA GLY A 53 -4.05 6.01 -5.49
C GLY A 53 -3.06 6.94 -4.78
N ALA A 54 -1.87 7.13 -5.37
CA ALA A 54 -0.87 8.05 -4.85
C ALA A 54 -1.35 9.50 -4.78
N GLY A 55 -2.11 9.93 -5.78
CA GLY A 55 -2.77 11.24 -5.78
C GLY A 55 -3.79 11.38 -4.65
N VAL A 56 -4.62 10.35 -4.46
CA VAL A 56 -5.61 10.29 -3.38
C VAL A 56 -4.93 10.35 -2.01
N MET A 57 -3.90 9.54 -1.77
CA MET A 57 -3.11 9.55 -0.52
C MET A 57 -2.44 10.89 -0.26
N LEU A 58 -1.86 11.51 -1.29
CA LEU A 58 -1.26 12.83 -1.16
C LEU A 58 -2.30 13.85 -0.68
N GLY A 59 -3.49 13.87 -1.31
CA GLY A 59 -4.56 14.76 -0.90
C GLY A 59 -5.03 14.48 0.53
N ALA A 60 -5.21 13.20 0.91
CA ALA A 60 -5.67 12.80 2.23
C ALA A 60 -4.69 13.23 3.33
N SER A 61 -3.39 13.11 3.04
CA SER A 61 -2.30 13.53 3.93
C SER A 61 -2.43 15.01 4.32
N PHE A 62 -2.79 15.88 3.39
CA PHE A 62 -2.95 17.31 3.66
C PHE A 62 -4.33 17.65 4.23
N PHE A 63 -5.40 17.30 3.49
CA PHE A 63 -6.73 17.82 3.77
C PHE A 63 -7.41 17.13 4.94
N SER A 64 -7.21 15.82 5.09
CA SER A 64 -7.94 15.03 6.10
C SER A 64 -7.09 14.63 7.30
N LEU A 65 -5.78 14.91 7.29
CA LEU A 65 -4.87 14.61 8.39
C LEU A 65 -4.14 15.85 8.91
N LEU A 66 -3.31 16.48 8.07
CA LEU A 66 -2.49 17.60 8.52
C LEU A 66 -3.33 18.82 8.88
N LEU A 67 -4.31 19.17 8.05
CA LEU A 67 -5.16 20.33 8.27
C LEU A 67 -6.05 20.17 9.53
N PRO A 68 -6.72 19.02 9.78
CA PRO A 68 -7.39 18.78 11.05
C PRO A 68 -6.47 18.81 12.27
N ALA A 69 -5.21 18.37 12.14
CA ALA A 69 -4.23 18.47 13.23
C ALA A 69 -3.88 19.94 13.56
N ILE A 70 -3.76 20.79 12.53
CA ILE A 70 -3.53 22.23 12.67
C ILE A 70 -4.74 22.93 13.29
N ASN A 71 -5.94 22.63 12.78
CA ASN A 71 -7.19 23.25 13.22
C ASN A 71 -7.63 22.80 14.63
N HIS A 72 -6.94 21.83 15.23
CA HIS A 72 -7.15 21.43 16.61
C HIS A 72 -6.72 22.52 17.61
N PHE A 73 -5.75 23.36 17.23
CA PHE A 73 -5.27 24.46 18.07
C PHE A 73 -6.21 25.67 17.97
N GLY A 74 -6.50 26.28 19.12
CA GLY A 74 -7.39 27.43 19.23
C GLY A 74 -6.71 28.76 18.90
N GLU A 75 -7.49 29.84 18.94
CA GLU A 75 -6.96 31.21 18.73
C GLU A 75 -5.98 31.66 19.83
N ASP A 76 -6.09 31.07 21.03
CA ASP A 76 -5.24 31.37 22.18
C ASP A 76 -3.89 30.64 22.14
N ASP A 77 -3.76 29.58 21.32
CA ASP A 77 -2.53 28.81 21.18
C ASP A 77 -1.51 29.57 20.32
N THR A 78 -0.24 29.50 20.68
CA THR A 78 0.78 30.18 19.90
C THR A 78 1.08 29.40 18.61
N LYS A 79 1.33 30.12 17.51
CA LYS A 79 1.80 29.52 16.26
C LYS A 79 3.08 28.68 16.45
N PHE A 80 3.88 29.04 17.45
CA PHE A 80 5.09 28.30 17.80
C PHE A 80 4.77 26.93 18.43
N GLU A 81 3.82 26.85 19.36
CA GLU A 81 3.37 25.58 19.94
C GLU A 81 2.75 24.67 18.88
N MET A 82 1.89 25.24 18.01
CA MET A 82 1.33 24.51 16.87
C MET A 82 2.43 23.94 15.97
N LEU A 83 3.44 24.74 15.62
CA LEU A 83 4.57 24.27 14.80
C LEU A 83 5.38 23.19 15.51
N LEU A 84 5.60 23.30 16.83
CA LEU A 84 6.29 22.26 17.59
C LEU A 84 5.49 20.96 17.61
N VAL A 85 4.20 21.01 17.92
CA VAL A 85 3.38 19.80 18.01
C VAL A 85 3.18 19.16 16.64
N VAL A 86 2.65 19.90 15.67
CA VAL A 86 2.37 19.38 14.33
C VAL A 86 3.68 19.11 13.59
N GLY A 87 4.62 20.06 13.57
CA GLY A 87 5.88 19.88 12.85
C GLY A 87 6.72 18.72 13.38
N LEU A 88 6.89 18.59 14.70
CA LEU A 88 7.67 17.48 15.25
C LEU A 88 6.94 16.14 15.13
N SER A 89 5.62 16.10 15.33
CA SER A 89 4.86 14.84 15.20
C SER A 89 4.86 14.33 13.76
N PHE A 90 4.75 15.23 12.78
CA PHE A 90 4.91 14.90 11.37
C PHE A 90 6.27 14.25 11.10
N LEU A 91 7.35 14.86 11.59
CA LEU A 91 8.71 14.31 11.44
C LEU A 91 8.89 12.98 12.18
N VAL A 92 8.27 12.82 13.35
CA VAL A 92 8.25 11.54 14.06
C VAL A 92 7.57 10.47 13.21
N GLY A 93 6.46 10.79 12.53
CA GLY A 93 5.81 9.90 11.59
C GLY A 93 6.71 9.48 10.43
N VAL A 94 7.38 10.45 9.81
CA VAL A 94 8.38 10.22 8.75
C VAL A 94 9.47 9.25 9.23
N VAL A 95 10.07 9.51 10.39
CA VAL A 95 11.13 8.64 10.93
C VAL A 95 10.59 7.26 11.32
N ALA A 96 9.37 7.19 11.86
CA ALA A 96 8.75 5.94 12.29
C ALA A 96 8.53 4.99 11.11
N ILE A 97 8.02 5.48 9.98
CA ILE A 97 7.81 4.64 8.79
C ILE A 97 9.14 4.24 8.16
N MET A 98 10.15 5.12 8.11
CA MET A 98 11.48 4.73 7.61
C MET A 98 12.13 3.61 8.45
N ILE A 99 11.94 3.64 9.77
CA ILE A 99 12.39 2.55 10.66
C ILE A 99 11.59 1.28 10.39
N PHE A 100 10.28 1.42 10.22
CA PHE A 100 9.40 0.29 9.92
C PHE A 100 9.78 -0.36 8.60
N ASP A 101 9.94 0.39 7.52
CA ASP A 101 10.33 -0.12 6.21
C ASP A 101 11.72 -0.78 6.25
N GLY A 102 12.66 -0.18 6.98
CA GLY A 102 13.96 -0.80 7.25
C GLY A 102 13.85 -2.14 8.00
N LEU A 103 12.93 -2.26 8.96
CA LEU A 103 12.65 -3.50 9.67
C LEU A 103 12.00 -4.54 8.75
N VAL A 104 11.02 -4.14 7.95
CA VAL A 104 10.36 -5.00 6.95
C VAL A 104 11.40 -5.54 5.97
N HIS A 105 12.25 -4.67 5.42
CA HIS A 105 13.30 -5.06 4.50
C HIS A 105 14.28 -6.06 5.13
N LYS A 106 14.67 -5.84 6.39
CA LYS A 106 15.57 -6.76 7.12
C LYS A 106 14.93 -8.13 7.38
N ILE A 107 13.63 -8.16 7.70
CA ILE A 107 12.86 -9.40 7.85
C ILE A 107 12.81 -10.13 6.50
N GLN A 108 12.54 -9.41 5.41
CA GLN A 108 12.51 -9.97 4.05
C GLN A 108 13.88 -10.56 3.66
N GLN A 109 14.98 -9.83 3.85
CA GLN A 109 16.33 -10.35 3.61
C GLN A 109 16.65 -11.59 4.45
N PHE A 110 16.22 -11.62 5.71
CA PHE A 110 16.42 -12.78 6.57
C PHE A 110 15.66 -14.01 6.08
N ILE A 111 14.39 -13.83 5.69
CA ILE A 111 13.57 -14.89 5.08
C ILE A 111 14.22 -15.37 3.78
N GLU A 112 14.68 -14.44 2.93
CA GLU A 112 15.33 -14.75 1.66
C GLU A 112 16.61 -15.59 1.87
N LYS A 113 17.50 -15.17 2.78
CA LYS A 113 18.72 -15.93 3.12
C LYS A 113 18.40 -17.34 3.60
N LYS A 114 17.35 -17.48 4.43
CA LYS A 114 16.91 -18.79 4.95
C LYS A 114 16.33 -19.67 3.85
N LEU A 115 15.56 -19.10 2.92
CA LEU A 115 15.00 -19.81 1.76
C LEU A 115 16.09 -20.26 0.79
N LYS A 116 17.05 -19.38 0.45
CA LYS A 116 18.20 -19.71 -0.41
C LYS A 116 19.03 -20.86 0.19
N LYS A 117 19.34 -20.78 1.49
CA LYS A 117 20.03 -21.84 2.22
C LYS A 117 19.25 -23.17 2.23
N SER A 118 17.92 -23.12 2.41
CA SER A 118 17.07 -24.31 2.43
C SER A 118 16.92 -24.99 1.07
N ARG A 119 17.11 -24.25 -0.04
CA ARG A 119 17.02 -24.79 -1.41
C ARG A 119 18.35 -25.33 -1.94
N GLY A 120 19.43 -25.30 -1.16
CA GLY A 120 20.75 -25.75 -1.61
C GLY A 120 21.34 -24.90 -2.73
N ILE A 121 20.77 -23.71 -3.01
CA ILE A 121 21.35 -22.75 -3.94
C ILE A 121 22.56 -22.14 -3.22
N GLN A 122 23.73 -22.77 -3.38
CA GLN A 122 24.99 -22.07 -3.21
C GLN A 122 25.01 -20.98 -4.29
N VAL A 123 24.74 -19.74 -3.90
CA VAL A 123 25.15 -18.60 -4.71
C VAL A 123 26.68 -18.60 -4.63
N ASN A 124 27.31 -19.37 -5.50
CA ASN A 124 28.67 -19.06 -5.87
C ASN A 124 28.55 -17.82 -6.75
N ASP A 125 28.87 -16.66 -6.17
CA ASP A 125 29.18 -15.42 -6.92
C ASP A 125 30.38 -15.58 -7.88
N SER A 126 30.89 -16.81 -8.04
CA SER A 126 32.01 -17.21 -8.89
C SER A 126 31.61 -18.06 -10.10
N VAL A 127 30.31 -18.21 -10.41
CA VAL A 127 29.88 -18.88 -11.66
C VAL A 127 29.96 -17.93 -12.87
N GLU A 128 29.78 -16.62 -12.68
CA GLU A 128 29.97 -15.65 -13.78
C GLU A 128 31.40 -15.61 -14.33
N GLU A 129 32.41 -16.05 -13.56
CA GLU A 129 33.81 -16.09 -14.03
C GLU A 129 34.23 -17.42 -14.68
N ASN A 130 33.48 -18.51 -14.48
CA ASN A 130 33.87 -19.85 -14.97
C ASN A 130 33.13 -20.30 -16.23
N VAL A 131 32.16 -19.52 -16.73
CA VAL A 131 31.43 -19.85 -17.97
C VAL A 131 32.17 -19.35 -19.22
N GLU A 132 33.11 -18.42 -19.10
CA GLU A 132 33.87 -17.91 -20.26
C GLU A 132 34.93 -18.89 -20.83
N MET A 133 35.19 -20.05 -20.20
CA MET A 133 36.30 -20.91 -20.62
C MET A 133 36.01 -22.39 -20.87
N ASN A 134 34.77 -22.78 -21.18
CA ASN A 134 34.51 -24.11 -21.75
C ASN A 134 33.31 -24.09 -22.71
N GLN A 135 33.44 -23.38 -23.82
CA GLN A 135 32.63 -23.66 -25.01
C GLN A 135 33.31 -24.77 -25.82
N ILE A 136 33.02 -26.01 -25.44
CA ILE A 136 33.03 -27.13 -26.39
C ILE A 136 31.58 -27.58 -26.50
N GLU A 137 31.04 -27.39 -27.70
CA GLU A 137 29.66 -27.61 -28.09
C GLU A 137 29.20 -29.04 -27.81
N SER A 138 28.18 -29.17 -26.97
CA SER A 138 27.23 -30.29 -27.02
C SER A 138 25.82 -29.71 -26.93
N SER A 139 24.97 -30.03 -27.92
CA SER A 139 23.58 -29.58 -28.05
C SER A 139 22.69 -29.88 -26.82
N ASP A 140 23.13 -30.77 -25.94
CA ASP A 140 22.45 -31.09 -24.68
C ASP A 140 22.68 -30.03 -23.58
N ASN A 141 23.75 -29.23 -23.63
CA ASN A 141 24.05 -28.18 -22.63
C ASN A 141 23.23 -26.90 -22.81
N VAL A 142 22.82 -26.58 -24.05
CA VAL A 142 21.99 -25.39 -24.34
C VAL A 142 20.59 -25.55 -23.74
N ASN A 143 19.95 -26.72 -23.94
CA ASN A 143 18.66 -27.03 -23.32
C ASN A 143 18.72 -27.03 -21.78
N GLN A 144 19.86 -27.45 -21.22
CA GLN A 144 20.04 -27.50 -19.77
C GLN A 144 20.23 -26.09 -19.17
N GLN A 145 20.96 -25.21 -19.86
CA GLN A 145 21.08 -23.81 -19.47
C GLN A 145 19.74 -23.05 -19.59
N ASP A 146 19.00 -23.26 -20.68
CA ASP A 146 17.66 -22.67 -20.87
C ASP A 146 16.67 -23.14 -19.78
N GLU A 147 16.73 -24.41 -19.37
CA GLU A 147 15.91 -24.93 -18.26
C GLU A 147 16.29 -24.31 -16.90
N ILE A 148 17.60 -24.13 -16.65
CA ILE A 148 18.11 -23.49 -15.43
C ILE A 148 17.69 -22.02 -15.38
N ASP A 149 17.85 -21.28 -16.48
CA ASP A 149 17.49 -19.86 -16.57
C ASP A 149 15.98 -19.65 -16.40
N LEU A 150 15.16 -20.55 -16.95
CA LEU A 150 13.71 -20.53 -16.83
C LEU A 150 13.25 -20.81 -15.38
N GLU A 151 13.87 -21.77 -14.70
CA GLU A 151 13.61 -22.04 -13.27
C GLU A 151 14.08 -20.88 -12.37
N HIS A 152 15.24 -20.29 -12.65
CA HIS A 152 15.72 -19.10 -11.96
C HIS A 152 14.73 -17.94 -12.10
N HIS A 153 14.25 -17.67 -13.32
CA HIS A 153 13.27 -16.60 -13.57
C HIS A 153 11.92 -16.86 -12.87
N LYS A 154 11.44 -18.10 -12.81
CA LYS A 154 10.24 -18.46 -12.02
C LYS A 154 10.43 -18.21 -10.53
N ILE A 155 11.58 -18.60 -9.98
CA ILE A 155 11.90 -18.41 -8.56
C ILE A 155 11.96 -16.92 -8.22
N GLU A 156 12.61 -16.13 -9.08
CA GLU A 156 12.72 -14.69 -8.93
C GLU A 156 11.36 -14.00 -8.95
N ASN A 157 10.50 -14.34 -9.91
CA ASN A 157 9.14 -13.78 -9.99
C ASN A 157 8.28 -14.16 -8.79
N ARG A 158 8.37 -15.41 -8.32
CA ARG A 158 7.69 -15.82 -7.08
C ARG A 158 8.19 -15.05 -5.88
N HIS A 159 9.49 -14.82 -5.78
CA HIS A 159 10.07 -14.00 -4.72
C HIS A 159 9.54 -12.56 -4.76
N LYS A 160 9.59 -11.91 -5.93
CA LYS A 160 9.05 -10.55 -6.13
C LYS A 160 7.59 -10.44 -5.69
N SER A 161 6.75 -11.42 -6.05
CA SER A 161 5.33 -11.43 -5.66
C SER A 161 5.11 -11.57 -4.15
N TRP A 162 5.93 -12.38 -3.46
CA TRP A 162 5.86 -12.47 -2.00
C TRP A 162 6.36 -11.19 -1.30
N VAL A 163 7.41 -10.57 -1.82
CA VAL A 163 7.90 -9.27 -1.32
C VAL A 163 6.80 -8.22 -1.44
N ILE A 164 6.19 -8.07 -2.62
CA ILE A 164 5.08 -7.13 -2.86
C ILE A 164 3.89 -7.42 -1.93
N PHE A 165 3.47 -8.68 -1.82
CA PHE A 165 2.38 -9.08 -0.91
C PHE A 165 2.66 -8.66 0.54
N THR A 166 3.86 -8.96 1.05
CA THR A 166 4.21 -8.64 2.43
C THR A 166 4.33 -7.13 2.68
N ALA A 167 4.90 -6.38 1.73
CA ALA A 167 5.02 -4.94 1.83
C ALA A 167 3.63 -4.28 1.89
N MET A 168 2.76 -4.59 0.93
CA MET A 168 1.41 -4.02 0.87
C MET A 168 0.56 -4.40 2.09
N THR A 169 0.64 -5.65 2.56
CA THR A 169 -0.07 -6.10 3.77
C THR A 169 0.33 -5.29 5.02
N LEU A 170 1.61 -4.92 5.11
CA LEU A 170 2.14 -4.15 6.21
C LEU A 170 1.79 -2.66 6.09
N HIS A 171 1.68 -2.13 4.87
CA HIS A 171 1.21 -0.77 4.60
C HIS A 171 -0.25 -0.51 5.00
N ASN A 172 -1.09 -1.54 4.89
CA ASN A 172 -2.49 -1.50 5.32
C ASN A 172 -2.69 -1.31 6.83
N ILE A 173 -1.65 -1.55 7.65
CA ILE A 173 -1.72 -1.30 9.09
C ILE A 173 -1.79 0.21 9.39
N PRO A 174 -0.83 1.06 8.93
CA PRO A 174 -0.93 2.51 8.99
C PRO A 174 -2.27 3.07 8.51
N GLU A 175 -2.80 2.60 7.38
CA GLU A 175 -4.08 3.09 6.85
C GLU A 175 -5.26 2.79 7.77
N GLY A 176 -5.28 1.58 8.34
CA GLY A 176 -6.21 1.23 9.40
C GLY A 176 -6.12 2.21 10.57
N ILE A 177 -4.91 2.43 11.11
CA ILE A 177 -4.66 3.33 12.24
C ILE A 177 -5.24 4.73 11.96
N ILE A 178 -5.03 5.23 10.75
CA ILE A 178 -5.51 6.52 10.28
C ILE A 178 -7.04 6.62 10.35
N VAL A 179 -7.76 5.62 9.84
CA VAL A 179 -9.22 5.55 9.93
C VAL A 179 -9.69 5.55 11.39
N GLY A 180 -9.02 4.78 12.24
CA GLY A 180 -9.36 4.70 13.67
C GLY A 180 -9.15 6.01 14.43
N VAL A 181 -8.02 6.69 14.18
CA VAL A 181 -7.74 8.01 14.75
C VAL A 181 -8.79 9.02 14.31
N ALA A 182 -9.19 9.02 13.04
CA ALA A 182 -10.17 9.95 12.51
C ALA A 182 -11.58 9.78 13.13
N PHE A 183 -12.08 8.55 13.26
CA PHE A 183 -13.38 8.33 13.92
C PHE A 183 -13.34 8.61 15.43
N ALA A 184 -12.22 8.34 16.10
CA ALA A 184 -12.05 8.73 17.49
C ALA A 184 -11.96 10.27 17.65
N ALA A 185 -11.34 10.97 16.69
CA ALA A 185 -11.32 12.43 16.63
C ALA A 185 -12.74 13.01 16.53
N ALA A 186 -13.55 12.44 15.62
CA ALA A 186 -14.93 12.84 15.40
C ALA A 186 -15.79 12.72 16.67
N ALA A 187 -15.52 11.70 17.48
CA ALA A 187 -16.23 11.45 18.73
C ALA A 187 -15.91 12.46 19.84
N ASN A 188 -14.69 13.00 19.85
CA ASN A 188 -14.20 13.90 20.89
C ASN A 188 -14.38 15.38 20.53
N SER A 189 -14.93 15.70 19.35
CA SER A 189 -15.04 17.06 18.84
C SER A 189 -16.38 17.72 19.19
N ALA A 190 -16.34 19.01 19.54
CA ALA A 190 -17.53 19.81 19.85
C ALA A 190 -18.48 19.97 18.65
N SER A 191 -17.94 19.97 17.43
CA SER A 191 -18.69 19.91 16.17
C SER A 191 -18.66 18.49 15.60
N SER A 192 -19.29 17.55 16.32
CA SER A 192 -19.24 16.11 16.01
C SER A 192 -19.79 15.75 14.62
N GLY A 193 -20.64 16.61 14.02
CA GLY A 193 -21.13 16.42 12.65
C GLY A 193 -20.04 16.62 11.59
N ALA A 194 -19.42 17.80 11.53
CA ALA A 194 -18.39 18.15 10.54
C ALA A 194 -17.17 17.22 10.62
N THR A 195 -16.75 16.87 11.83
CA THR A 195 -15.60 15.98 12.05
C THR A 195 -15.91 14.52 11.73
N LEU A 196 -17.16 14.10 11.86
CA LEU A 196 -17.61 12.79 11.36
C LEU A 196 -17.59 12.76 9.83
N PHE A 197 -17.99 13.84 9.15
CA PHE A 197 -17.90 13.92 7.68
C PHE A 197 -16.46 13.81 7.19
N SER A 198 -15.50 14.50 7.84
CA SER A 198 -14.08 14.35 7.47
C SER A 198 -13.55 12.93 7.69
N ALA A 199 -13.96 12.25 8.78
CA ALA A 199 -13.58 10.85 9.02
C ALA A 199 -14.16 9.89 7.97
N ILE A 200 -15.41 10.13 7.54
CA ILE A 200 -16.06 9.38 6.46
C ILE A 200 -15.37 9.65 5.12
N ALA A 201 -15.08 10.91 4.80
CA ALA A 201 -14.40 11.30 3.57
C ALA A 201 -13.02 10.63 3.46
N LEU A 202 -12.21 10.71 4.53
CA LEU A 202 -10.92 10.02 4.62
C LEU A 202 -11.06 8.50 4.42
N SER A 203 -12.06 7.88 5.06
CA SER A 203 -12.28 6.45 4.93
C SER A 203 -12.65 6.03 3.51
N PHE A 204 -13.51 6.80 2.82
CA PHE A 204 -13.82 6.54 1.42
C PHE A 204 -12.64 6.75 0.49
N SER A 205 -11.78 7.73 0.78
CA SER A 205 -10.56 7.95 0.01
C SER A 205 -9.60 6.77 0.12
N ILE A 206 -9.44 6.21 1.32
CA ILE A 206 -8.70 4.96 1.52
C ILE A 206 -9.42 3.81 0.80
N ALA A 207 -10.74 3.69 0.90
CA ALA A 207 -11.48 2.64 0.17
C ALA A 207 -11.25 2.68 -1.36
N ILE A 208 -11.18 3.88 -1.93
CA ILE A 208 -10.96 4.09 -3.36
C ILE A 208 -9.57 3.61 -3.79
N GLN A 209 -8.53 3.94 -3.03
CA GLN A 209 -7.17 3.52 -3.37
C GLN A 209 -6.92 2.03 -3.09
N ASN A 210 -7.63 1.43 -2.12
CA ASN A 210 -7.53 0.01 -1.81
C ASN A 210 -7.90 -0.90 -2.99
N ILE A 211 -8.81 -0.46 -3.86
CA ILE A 211 -9.10 -1.15 -5.12
C ILE A 211 -7.82 -1.28 -5.96
N THR A 212 -7.02 -0.22 -6.02
CA THR A 212 -5.78 -0.17 -6.80
C THR A 212 -4.69 -1.08 -6.22
N GLU A 213 -4.62 -1.17 -4.90
CA GLU A 213 -3.71 -2.09 -4.20
C GLU A 213 -4.09 -3.54 -4.41
N GLY A 214 -5.39 -3.86 -4.30
CA GLY A 214 -5.92 -5.20 -4.54
C GLY A 214 -5.51 -5.74 -5.92
N ILE A 215 -5.56 -4.90 -6.95
CA ILE A 215 -5.07 -5.24 -8.29
C ILE A 215 -3.55 -5.45 -8.27
N SER A 216 -2.82 -4.52 -7.66
CA SER A 216 -1.35 -4.48 -7.67
C SER A 216 -0.69 -5.65 -6.95
N VAL A 217 -1.35 -6.24 -5.96
CA VAL A 217 -0.89 -7.46 -5.26
C VAL A 217 -1.31 -8.72 -6.00
N THR A 218 -2.56 -8.78 -6.47
CA THR A 218 -3.15 -10.02 -7.00
C THR A 218 -2.52 -10.48 -8.31
N PHE A 219 -2.28 -9.57 -9.25
CA PHE A 219 -1.79 -9.92 -10.58
C PHE A 219 -0.34 -10.45 -10.58
N PRO A 220 0.61 -9.85 -9.82
CA PRO A 220 1.94 -10.44 -9.65
C PRO A 220 1.91 -11.83 -9.02
N ILE A 221 1.07 -12.07 -8.00
CA ILE A 221 0.92 -13.39 -7.38
C ILE A 221 0.43 -14.41 -8.41
N PHE A 222 -0.63 -14.08 -9.14
CA PHE A 222 -1.17 -14.94 -10.19
C PHE A 222 -0.13 -15.26 -11.27
N GLY A 223 0.62 -14.25 -11.74
CA GLY A 223 1.66 -14.40 -12.75
C GLY A 223 2.84 -15.27 -12.28
N SER A 224 3.15 -15.25 -10.98
CA SER A 224 4.24 -16.06 -10.41
C SER A 224 3.86 -17.50 -10.10
N GLU A 225 2.56 -17.81 -9.99
CA GLU A 225 2.10 -19.16 -9.68
C GLU A 225 2.01 -19.97 -10.97
N THR A 226 2.82 -21.03 -11.08
CA THR A 226 2.83 -21.93 -12.25
C THR A 226 2.18 -23.28 -11.97
N ASN A 227 1.88 -23.60 -10.71
CA ASN A 227 1.45 -24.94 -10.31
C ASN A 227 -0.07 -25.03 -10.10
N GLY A 228 -0.67 -26.07 -10.67
CA GLY A 228 -2.08 -26.43 -10.50
C GLY A 228 -3.02 -25.84 -11.56
N SER A 229 -4.29 -26.24 -11.47
CA SER A 229 -5.34 -25.78 -12.38
C SER A 229 -5.49 -24.26 -12.34
N LEU A 230 -5.86 -23.65 -13.49
CA LEU A 230 -6.14 -22.22 -13.62
C LEU A 230 -7.06 -21.70 -12.52
N SER A 231 -8.14 -22.41 -12.21
CA SER A 231 -9.07 -22.03 -11.14
C SER A 231 -8.38 -21.92 -9.77
N ARG A 232 -7.49 -22.85 -9.43
CA ARG A 232 -6.75 -22.83 -8.17
C ARG A 232 -5.81 -21.63 -8.10
N ARG A 233 -5.17 -21.28 -9.21
CA ARG A 233 -4.25 -20.12 -9.31
C ARG A 233 -4.99 -18.81 -9.10
N ILE A 234 -6.13 -18.64 -9.77
CA ILE A 234 -7.00 -17.46 -9.65
C ILE A 234 -7.49 -17.31 -8.20
N TRP A 235 -8.05 -18.37 -7.62
CA TRP A 235 -8.54 -18.34 -6.23
C TRP A 235 -7.44 -18.07 -5.21
N LYS A 236 -6.24 -18.64 -5.41
CA LYS A 236 -5.09 -18.38 -4.54
C LYS A 236 -4.66 -16.91 -4.61
N ALA A 237 -4.54 -16.36 -5.82
CA ALA A 237 -4.15 -14.98 -6.03
C ALA A 237 -5.18 -14.02 -5.41
N PHE A 238 -6.47 -14.26 -5.66
CA PHE A 238 -7.56 -13.50 -5.04
C PHE A 238 -7.53 -13.59 -3.52
N ALA A 239 -7.38 -14.80 -2.95
CA ALA A 239 -7.37 -14.98 -1.50
C ALA A 239 -6.21 -14.25 -0.83
N LEU A 240 -5.02 -14.25 -1.45
CA LEU A 240 -3.87 -13.49 -0.93
C LEU A 240 -4.07 -11.98 -1.10
N GLY A 241 -4.58 -11.51 -2.24
CA GLY A 241 -4.88 -10.09 -2.44
C GLY A 241 -6.00 -9.57 -1.53
N ALA A 242 -7.01 -10.38 -1.23
CA ALA A 242 -8.04 -10.03 -0.25
C ALA A 242 -7.49 -10.06 1.18
N ALA A 243 -6.63 -11.04 1.50
CA ALA A 243 -6.04 -11.18 2.82
C ALA A 243 -5.09 -10.03 3.19
N SER A 244 -4.44 -9.38 2.22
CA SER A 244 -3.56 -8.23 2.50
C SER A 244 -4.33 -7.04 3.09
N GLY A 245 -5.61 -6.86 2.75
CA GLY A 245 -6.46 -5.79 3.30
C GLY A 245 -6.97 -6.04 4.73
N LEU A 246 -6.89 -7.28 5.24
CA LEU A 246 -7.46 -7.64 6.54
C LEU A 246 -6.69 -7.06 7.74
N THR A 247 -5.54 -6.46 7.51
CA THR A 247 -4.76 -5.78 8.54
C THR A 247 -5.31 -4.40 8.90
N GLU A 248 -6.12 -3.78 8.04
CA GLU A 248 -6.74 -2.47 8.29
C GLU A 248 -7.68 -2.45 9.51
N PRO A 249 -8.61 -3.41 9.71
CA PRO A 249 -9.41 -3.44 10.93
C PRO A 249 -8.58 -3.51 12.20
N LEU A 250 -7.46 -4.24 12.18
CA LEU A 250 -6.56 -4.33 13.32
C LEU A 250 -5.89 -2.98 13.58
N GLY A 251 -5.40 -2.32 12.52
CA GLY A 251 -4.87 -0.96 12.58
C GLY A 251 -5.90 0.03 13.12
N GLY A 252 -7.13 0.01 12.62
CA GLY A 252 -8.18 0.94 13.02
C GLY A 252 -8.59 0.80 14.46
N LEU A 253 -8.77 -0.43 14.95
CA LEU A 253 -9.03 -0.64 16.37
C LEU A 253 -7.89 -0.11 17.24
N PHE A 254 -6.64 -0.30 16.82
CA PHE A 254 -5.48 0.24 17.51
C PHE A 254 -5.46 1.78 17.51
N GLY A 255 -5.65 2.42 16.35
CA GLY A 255 -5.68 3.88 16.22
C GLY A 255 -6.82 4.52 17.02
N CYS A 256 -8.01 3.90 17.00
CA CYS A 256 -9.15 4.34 17.78
C CYS A 256 -8.88 4.24 19.29
N LEU A 257 -8.25 3.15 19.73
CA LEU A 257 -7.86 2.95 21.13
C LEU A 257 -6.86 4.02 21.62
N LEU A 258 -5.87 4.38 20.81
CA LEU A 258 -4.87 5.39 21.17
C LEU A 258 -5.53 6.73 21.56
N VAL A 259 -6.51 7.18 20.78
CA VAL A 259 -7.19 8.46 21.05
C VAL A 259 -8.14 8.36 22.25
N PHE A 260 -8.74 7.19 22.50
CA PHE A 260 -9.53 7.00 23.72
C PHE A 260 -8.70 6.99 25.00
N ILE A 261 -7.43 6.56 24.93
CA ILE A 261 -6.52 6.63 26.07
C ILE A 261 -6.24 8.09 26.43
N SER A 262 -6.10 8.99 25.45
CA SER A 262 -5.91 10.41 25.70
C SER A 262 -6.31 11.25 24.49
N SER A 263 -7.29 12.15 24.65
CA SER A 263 -7.64 13.13 23.60
C SER A 263 -6.50 14.10 23.29
N THR A 264 -5.56 14.31 24.21
CA THR A 264 -4.36 15.13 23.99
C THR A 264 -3.45 14.56 22.91
N ILE A 265 -3.50 13.24 22.65
CA ILE A 265 -2.68 12.62 21.61
C ILE A 265 -3.17 12.93 20.20
N LEU A 266 -4.39 13.44 20.05
CA LEU A 266 -5.07 13.56 18.76
C LEU A 266 -4.29 14.38 17.70
N PRO A 267 -3.85 15.63 17.97
CA PRO A 267 -3.09 16.39 16.97
C PRO A 267 -1.74 15.74 16.65
N TYR A 268 -1.11 15.07 17.62
CA TYR A 268 0.11 14.30 17.40
C TYR A 268 -0.13 13.10 16.49
N ALA A 269 -1.21 12.35 16.73
CA ALA A 269 -1.57 11.16 15.97
C ALA A 269 -1.92 11.50 14.52
N LEU A 270 -2.75 12.52 14.29
CA LEU A 270 -3.13 12.98 12.94
C LEU A 270 -1.92 13.50 12.15
N SER A 271 -1.06 14.27 12.81
CA SER A 271 0.13 14.82 12.17
C SER A 271 1.18 13.76 11.87
N CYS A 272 1.41 12.82 12.79
CA CYS A 272 2.27 11.66 12.58
C CYS A 272 1.76 10.78 11.42
N ALA A 273 0.45 10.51 11.39
CA ALA A 273 -0.22 9.81 10.29
C ALA A 273 -0.01 10.48 8.93
N SER A 274 -0.13 11.80 8.86
CA SER A 274 0.14 12.57 7.64
C SER A 274 1.60 12.40 7.18
N GLY A 275 2.55 12.45 8.12
CA GLY A 275 3.97 12.22 7.84
C GLY A 275 4.25 10.82 7.29
N VAL A 276 3.65 9.79 7.90
CA VAL A 276 3.73 8.40 7.39
C VAL A 276 3.21 8.33 5.96
N MET A 277 1.96 8.76 5.73
CA MET A 277 1.30 8.65 4.42
C MET A 277 2.04 9.41 3.31
N LEU A 278 2.67 10.56 3.62
CA LEU A 278 3.47 11.29 2.64
C LEU A 278 4.73 10.54 2.23
N VAL A 279 5.42 9.87 3.15
CA VAL A 279 6.61 9.05 2.83
C VAL A 279 6.22 7.89 1.94
N VAL A 280 5.11 7.19 2.21
CA VAL A 280 4.62 6.09 1.37
C VAL A 280 4.43 6.54 -0.09
N VAL A 281 3.83 7.72 -0.30
CA VAL A 281 3.67 8.29 -1.64
C VAL A 281 5.02 8.53 -2.32
N ILE A 282 6.00 9.07 -1.60
CA ILE A 282 7.31 9.47 -2.13
C ILE A 282 8.24 8.27 -2.38
N GLU A 283 8.32 7.33 -1.44
CA GLU A 283 9.27 6.21 -1.50
C GLU A 283 8.70 5.00 -2.23
N GLU A 284 7.37 4.83 -2.25
CA GLU A 284 6.76 3.65 -2.86
C GLU A 284 5.98 3.99 -4.13
N LEU A 285 4.89 4.75 -4.03
CA LEU A 285 3.92 4.82 -5.12
C LEU A 285 4.44 5.61 -6.33
N VAL A 286 5.09 6.75 -6.11
CA VAL A 286 5.68 7.54 -7.20
C VAL A 286 6.81 6.74 -7.89
N PRO A 287 7.81 6.18 -7.18
CA PRO A 287 8.83 5.34 -7.80
C PRO A 287 8.26 4.10 -8.51
N LEU A 288 7.23 3.46 -7.94
CA LEU A 288 6.60 2.29 -8.55
C LEU A 288 5.96 2.65 -9.90
N THR A 289 5.26 3.78 -9.98
CA THR A 289 4.75 4.30 -11.26
C THR A 289 5.88 4.57 -12.25
N MET A 290 6.95 5.25 -11.82
CA MET A 290 8.08 5.56 -12.71
C MET A 290 8.76 4.29 -13.24
N SER A 291 8.94 3.28 -12.38
CA SER A 291 9.52 1.99 -12.77
C SER A 291 8.68 1.27 -13.83
N LYS A 292 7.36 1.29 -13.69
CA LYS A 292 6.43 0.63 -14.62
C LYS A 292 6.26 1.39 -15.94
N THR A 293 6.36 2.71 -15.90
CA THR A 293 6.15 3.57 -17.08
C THR A 293 7.43 3.92 -17.83
N SER A 294 8.60 3.48 -17.33
CA SER A 294 9.92 3.80 -17.89
C SER A 294 10.06 3.55 -19.40
N LYS A 295 9.33 2.56 -19.95
CA LYS A 295 9.38 2.21 -21.38
C LYS A 295 8.52 3.10 -22.28
N SER A 296 7.60 3.89 -21.71
CA SER A 296 6.63 4.69 -22.48
C SER A 296 6.44 6.08 -21.87
N GLN A 297 6.99 7.09 -22.54
CA GLN A 297 6.83 8.50 -22.17
C GLN A 297 5.35 8.95 -22.19
N ILE A 298 4.54 8.37 -23.09
CA ILE A 298 3.11 8.68 -23.17
C ILE A 298 2.41 8.13 -21.92
N LEU A 299 2.68 6.88 -21.56
CA LEU A 299 2.07 6.26 -20.37
C LEU A 299 2.49 6.97 -19.08
N ALA A 300 3.75 7.39 -18.97
CA ALA A 300 4.22 8.20 -17.83
C ALA A 300 3.41 9.49 -17.69
N LYS A 301 3.18 10.22 -18.80
CA LYS A 301 2.37 11.45 -18.79
C LYS A 301 0.91 11.19 -18.43
N ILE A 302 0.31 10.11 -18.93
CA ILE A 302 -1.06 9.72 -18.57
C ILE A 302 -1.13 9.32 -17.09
N SER A 303 -0.11 8.66 -16.57
CA SER A 303 -0.01 8.29 -15.15
C SER A 303 0.05 9.53 -14.24
N ILE A 304 0.82 10.55 -14.63
CA ILE A 304 0.81 11.86 -13.94
C ILE A 304 -0.58 12.50 -13.99
N LEU A 305 -1.30 12.41 -15.10
CA LEU A 305 -2.68 12.90 -15.16
C LEU A 305 -3.59 12.15 -14.18
N PHE A 306 -3.48 10.83 -14.09
CA PHE A 306 -4.23 10.01 -13.13
C PHE A 306 -3.89 10.35 -11.67
N PHE A 307 -2.63 10.67 -11.39
CA PHE A 307 -2.21 11.20 -10.09
C PHE A 307 -2.97 12.47 -9.72
N PHE A 308 -3.00 13.47 -10.60
CA PHE A 308 -3.75 14.70 -10.31
C PHE A 308 -5.26 14.49 -10.28
N ILE A 309 -5.80 13.56 -11.07
CA ILE A 309 -7.21 13.17 -10.97
C ILE A 309 -7.51 12.59 -9.58
N GLY A 310 -6.63 11.72 -9.06
CA GLY A 310 -6.77 11.17 -7.71
C GLY A 310 -6.70 12.25 -6.63
N PHE A 311 -5.75 13.18 -6.74
CA PHE A 311 -5.64 14.31 -5.83
C PHE A 311 -6.90 15.19 -5.83
N VAL A 312 -7.43 15.50 -7.02
CA VAL A 312 -8.67 16.29 -7.15
C VAL A 312 -9.88 15.52 -6.64
N ALA A 313 -9.96 14.21 -6.86
CA ALA A 313 -11.03 13.38 -6.33
C ALA A 313 -11.04 13.41 -4.80
N MET A 314 -9.87 13.27 -4.18
CA MET A 314 -9.71 13.41 -2.73
C MET A 314 -10.11 14.81 -2.23
N MET A 315 -9.63 15.86 -2.89
CA MET A 315 -10.01 17.24 -2.57
C MET A 315 -11.52 17.46 -2.68
N ALA A 316 -12.17 16.88 -3.70
CA ALA A 316 -13.61 16.95 -3.86
C ALA A 316 -14.37 16.17 -2.77
N LEU A 317 -13.84 15.04 -2.31
CA LEU A 317 -14.41 14.28 -1.19
C LEU A 317 -14.28 15.06 0.14
N ASP A 318 -13.18 15.75 0.36
CA ASP A 318 -12.94 16.53 1.58
C ASP A 318 -13.79 17.83 1.61
N ILE A 319 -13.92 18.53 0.47
CA ILE A 319 -14.70 19.77 0.37
C ILE A 319 -16.21 19.50 0.24
N GLY A 320 -16.57 18.42 -0.47
CA GLY A 320 -17.94 18.19 -0.94
C GLY A 320 -18.85 17.40 -0.01
N LEU A 321 -18.32 16.85 1.10
CA LEU A 321 -19.07 16.02 2.07
C LEU A 321 -19.29 16.73 3.41
#